data_AF-A0A846PUC9-F1
#
_entry.id   AF-A0A846PUC9-F1
#
_cell.length_a   1.000
_cell.length_b   1.000
_cell.length_c   1.000
_cell.angle_alpha   90.00
_cell.angle_beta   90.00
_cell.angle_gamma   90.00
#
_symmetry.space_group_name_H-M   'P 1'
#
loop_
_entity.id
_entity.type
_entity.pdbx_description
1 polymer ?
#
loop_
_entity_poly.entity_id
_entity_poly.type
_entity_poly.pdbx_seq_one_letter_code
_entity_poly.pdbx_strand_id
1 'polypeptide(L)' 'MTIGYCVKCRAKREISGAQSTVLKNGASAIEGTCSACETKMFRIGKIEIIQPVLEQTIGAPQHEESSRWNFLDQVRKIFP' A
#
# COMPACT_ATOMS: atom_id res chain seq x y z
N MET A 1 -16.32 -10.63 5.47
CA MET A 1 -17.16 -9.44 5.61
C MET A 1 -16.57 -8.48 6.62
N THR A 2 -16.35 -7.23 6.24
CA THR A 2 -15.81 -6.18 7.12
C THR A 2 -16.95 -5.41 7.76
N ILE A 3 -17.08 -5.51 9.09
CA ILE A 3 -18.08 -4.77 9.86
C ILE A 3 -17.49 -3.42 10.30
N GLY A 4 -18.16 -2.32 9.99
CA GLY A 4 -17.79 -0.96 10.37
C GLY A 4 -18.82 -0.31 11.29
N TYR A 5 -18.43 0.73 12.02
CA TYR A 5 -19.37 1.54 12.77
C TYR A 5 -19.81 2.74 11.91
N CYS A 6 -21.11 2.84 11.65
CA CYS A 6 -21.66 3.98 10.93
C CYS A 6 -22.01 5.09 11.89
N VAL A 7 -21.39 6.26 11.73
CA VAL A 7 -21.70 7.47 12.53
C VAL A 7 -23.12 7.99 12.28
N LYS A 8 -23.66 7.82 11.07
CA LYS A 8 -25.03 8.24 10.73
C LYS A 8 -26.08 7.32 11.33
N CYS A 9 -25.86 6.00 11.28
CA CYS A 9 -26.77 5.01 11.87
C CYS A 9 -26.51 4.73 13.35
N ARG A 10 -25.37 5.17 13.89
CA ARG A 10 -24.88 4.89 15.26
C ARG A 10 -24.89 3.39 15.60
N ALA A 11 -24.60 2.55 14.62
CA ALA A 11 -24.68 1.10 14.72
C ALA A 11 -23.56 0.44 13.91
N LYS A 12 -23.25 -0.81 14.28
CA LYS A 12 -22.34 -1.67 13.50
C LYS A 12 -23.06 -2.17 12.26
N ARG A 13 -22.49 -1.94 11.09
CA ARG A 13 -23.05 -2.28 9.77
C ARG A 13 -21.97 -2.87 8.88
N GLU A 14 -22.40 -3.59 7.86
CA GLU A 14 -21.49 -4.10 6.84
C GLU A 14 -20.99 -2.97 5.94
N ILE A 15 -19.71 -3.03 5.60
CA ILE A 15 -19.08 -2.10 4.67
C ILE A 15 -19.13 -2.69 3.26
N SER A 16 -19.88 -2.05 2.37
CA SER A 16 -19.89 -2.36 0.94
C SER A 16 -18.71 -1.69 0.25
N GLY A 17 -17.99 -2.41 -0.62
CA GLY A 17 -16.87 -1.86 -1.39
C GLY A 17 -15.64 -1.50 -0.54
N ALA A 18 -15.29 -2.36 0.43
CA ALA A 18 -14.13 -2.16 1.29
C ALA A 18 -12.81 -2.11 0.50
N GLN A 19 -12.13 -0.96 0.52
CA GLN A 19 -10.82 -0.74 -0.09
C GLN A 19 -9.79 -0.27 0.93
N SER A 20 -8.57 -0.82 0.87
CA SER A 20 -7.45 -0.36 1.68
C SER A 20 -6.91 0.97 1.15
N THR A 21 -6.85 1.98 2.00
CA THR A 21 -6.29 3.30 1.71
C THR A 21 -5.36 3.76 2.82
N VAL A 22 -4.36 4.57 2.48
CA VAL A 22 -3.45 5.18 3.45
C VAL A 22 -3.87 6.63 3.63
N LEU A 23 -4.18 7.01 4.88
CA LEU A 23 -4.52 8.39 5.20
C LEU A 23 -3.27 9.28 5.16
N LYS A 24 -3.49 10.60 5.09
CA LYS A 24 -2.42 11.62 5.08
C LYS A 24 -1.50 11.59 6.30
N ASN A 25 -1.92 10.96 7.39
CA ASN A 25 -1.14 10.77 8.62
C ASN A 25 -0.32 9.46 8.62
N GLY A 26 -0.26 8.72 7.50
CA GLY A 26 0.47 7.46 7.38
C GLY A 26 -0.23 6.25 7.99
N ALA A 27 -1.45 6.41 8.52
CA ALA A 27 -2.23 5.29 9.07
C ALA A 27 -2.98 4.56 7.95
N SER A 28 -2.92 3.22 7.97
CA SER A 28 -3.71 2.36 7.09
C SER A 28 -5.17 2.32 7.56
N ALA A 29 -6.11 2.45 6.63
CA ALA A 29 -7.53 2.34 6.89
C ALA A 29 -8.26 1.62 5.76
N ILE A 30 -9.44 1.10 6.07
CA ILE A 30 -10.38 0.55 5.09
C ILE A 30 -11.43 1.62 4.82
N GLU A 31 -11.51 2.12 3.60
CA GLU A 31 -12.62 2.93 3.09
C GLU A 31 -13.73 2.02 2.57
N GLY A 32 -14.98 2.41 2.74
CA GLY A 32 -16.10 1.83 1.99
C GLY A 32 -17.41 2.55 2.29
N THR A 33 -18.53 1.91 2.00
CA THR A 33 -19.86 2.56 2.03
C THR A 33 -20.84 1.80 2.94
N CYS A 34 -21.71 2.54 3.64
CA CYS A 34 -22.81 1.95 4.40
C CYS A 34 -23.82 1.28 3.48
N SER A 35 -24.16 0.01 3.72
CA SER A 35 -25.27 -0.65 3.03
C SER A 35 -26.66 -0.08 3.36
N ALA A 36 -26.81 0.62 4.49
CA ALA A 36 -28.12 1.12 4.94
C ALA A 36 -28.37 2.61 4.63
N CYS A 37 -27.32 3.42 4.56
CA CYS A 37 -27.44 4.88 4.40
C CYS A 37 -26.49 5.46 3.36
N GLU A 38 -25.79 4.60 2.61
CA GLU A 38 -24.89 4.93 1.49
C GLU A 38 -23.81 5.96 1.80
N THR A 39 -23.55 6.18 3.09
CA THR A 39 -22.57 7.15 3.56
C THR A 39 -21.18 6.51 3.55
N LYS A 40 -20.20 7.24 3.01
CA LYS A 40 -18.78 6.84 3.07
C LYS A 40 -18.34 6.68 4.53
N MET A 41 -17.70 5.57 4.81
CA MET A 41 -17.18 5.19 6.12
C MET A 41 -15.72 4.81 6.01
N PHE A 42 -14.98 5.13 7.07
CA PHE A 42 -13.58 4.77 7.23
C PHE A 42 -13.43 3.94 8.50
N ARG A 43 -12.86 2.75 8.35
CA ARG A 43 -12.47 1.90 9.49
C ARG A 43 -10.95 1.98 9.63
N ILE A 44 -10.52 2.78 10.60
CA ILE A 44 -9.14 2.84 11.04
C ILE A 44 -8.88 1.61 11.91
N GLY A 45 -7.87 0.83 11.56
CA GLY A 45 -7.47 -0.34 12.32
C GLY A 45 -6.11 -0.83 11.85
N LYS A 46 -5.42 -1.63 12.67
CA LYS A 46 -4.26 -2.38 12.21
C LYS A 46 -4.72 -3.36 11.14
N ILE A 47 -4.62 -2.94 9.89
CA ILE A 47 -4.65 -3.84 8.76
C ILE A 47 -3.26 -4.48 8.79
N GLU A 48 -3.15 -5.72 9.27
CA GLU A 48 -1.86 -6.44 9.29
C GLU A 48 -1.32 -6.74 7.88
N ILE A 49 -2.06 -6.32 6.86
CA ILE A 49 -1.67 -6.30 5.46
C ILE A 49 -0.91 -4.98 5.18
N ILE A 50 0.27 -4.81 5.77
CA ILE A 50 1.27 -3.87 5.28
C ILE A 50 2.59 -4.61 5.02
N GLN A 51 2.55 -5.43 3.99
CA GLN A 51 3.67 -5.65 3.09
C GLN A 51 3.07 -5.62 1.68
N PRO A 52 3.63 -4.93 0.69
CA PRO A 52 4.24 -3.60 0.64
C PRO A 52 3.48 -2.71 -0.38
N VAL A 53 2.89 -1.58 0.04
CA VAL A 53 2.38 -0.54 -0.90
C VAL A 53 3.13 0.79 -0.79
N LEU A 54 4.25 0.83 -0.06
CA LEU A 54 5.15 1.98 -0.09
C LEU A 54 6.10 1.96 -1.31
N GLU A 55 6.17 0.86 -2.05
CA GLU A 55 7.18 0.67 -3.09
C GLU A 55 6.69 0.93 -4.52
N GLN A 56 5.42 1.33 -4.71
CA GLN A 56 4.84 1.48 -6.05
C GLN A 56 4.50 2.92 -6.45
N THR A 57 4.68 3.92 -5.57
CA THR A 57 4.28 5.31 -5.87
C THR A 57 5.40 6.33 -5.75
N ILE A 58 6.61 5.90 -5.42
CA ILE A 58 7.81 6.72 -5.58
C ILE A 58 8.75 5.93 -6.47
N GLY A 59 8.80 6.29 -7.75
CA GLY A 59 9.66 5.62 -8.72
C GLY A 59 11.10 5.60 -8.24
N ALA A 60 11.61 4.41 -7.95
CA ALA A 60 13.04 4.17 -7.97
C ALA A 60 13.40 3.80 -9.43
N PRO A 61 14.19 4.62 -10.16
CA PRO A 61 14.74 4.20 -11.44
C PRO A 61 15.66 3.00 -11.19
N GLN A 62 15.44 1.91 -11.94
CA GLN A 62 16.35 0.76 -11.99
C GLN A 62 17.65 1.17 -12.70
N HIS A 63 18.51 1.91 -12.00
CA HIS A 63 19.81 2.30 -12.52
C HIS A 63 20.82 1.16 -12.34
N GLU A 64 20.86 0.27 -13.33
CA GLU A 64 22.08 -0.09 -14.07
C GLU A 64 23.39 -0.23 -13.26
N GLU A 65 23.45 -1.18 -12.33
CA GLU A 65 24.68 -1.54 -11.60
C GLU A 65 25.33 -2.85 -12.10
N SER A 66 24.93 -3.34 -13.28
CA SER A 66 25.52 -4.56 -13.86
C SER A 66 26.76 -4.31 -14.73
N SER A 67 26.93 -3.11 -15.28
CA SER A 67 27.96 -2.86 -16.31
C SER A 67 29.35 -2.52 -15.73
N ARG A 68 29.44 -2.22 -14.43
CA ARG A 68 30.69 -1.82 -13.77
C ARG A 68 31.56 -3.02 -13.34
N TRP A 69 30.95 -4.18 -13.07
CA TRP A 69 31.68 -5.42 -12.78
C TRP A 69 32.26 -6.07 -14.05
N ASN A 70 31.58 -5.95 -15.19
CA ASN A 70 32.10 -6.47 -16.46
C ASN A 70 33.41 -5.78 -16.89
N PHE A 71 33.56 -4.47 -16.64
CA PHE A 71 34.79 -3.77 -16.97
C PHE A 71 35.96 -4.22 -16.09
N LEU A 72 35.78 -4.31 -14.77
CA LEU A 72 36.83 -4.76 -13.85
C LEU A 72 37.21 -6.23 -14.06
N ASP A 73 36.26 -7.09 -14.43
CA ASP A 73 36.54 -8.47 -14.82
C ASP A 73 37.31 -8.55 -16.16
N GLN A 74 37.06 -7.60 -17.08
CA GLN A 74 37.75 -7.50 -18.36
C GLN A 74 39.18 -6.95 -18.24
N VAL A 75 39.44 -5.98 -17.35
CA VAL A 75 40.80 -5.44 -17.13
C VAL A 75 41.72 -6.49 -16.50
N ARG A 76 41.19 -7.34 -15.59
CA ARG A 76 41.92 -8.45 -14.96
C ARG A 76 42.33 -9.57 -15.94
N LYS A 77 41.76 -9.63 -17.16
CA LYS A 77 42.12 -10.62 -18.18
C LYS A 77 43.18 -10.13 -19.18
N ILE A 78 43.42 -8.82 -19.26
CA ILE A 78 44.36 -8.22 -20.22
C ILE A 78 45.77 -8.06 -19.63
N PHE A 79 45.87 -7.87 -18.31
CA PHE A 79 47.15 -7.83 -17.60
C PHE A 79 47.32 -9.10 -16.74
N PRO A 80 48.15 -10.08 -17.15
CA PRO A 80 48.57 -11.18 -16.29
C PRO A 80 49.51 -10.71 -15.16
#